data_AF-X1FA73-F1
#
_entry.id   AF-X1FA73-F1
#
_cell.length_a   1.000
_cell.length_b   1.000
_cell.length_c   1.000
_cell.angle_alpha   90.00
_cell.angle_beta   90.00
_cell.angle_gamma   90.00
#
_symmetry.space_group_name_H-M   'P 1'
#
loop_
_entity.id
_entity.type
_entity.pdbx_description
1 polymer ?
#
loop_
_entity_poly.entity_id
_entity_poly.type
_entity_poly.pdbx_seq_one_letter_code
_entity_poly.pdbx_strand_id
1 'polypeptide(L)'
;MNEKNSSLTHLKCTNCGKEYDSTEVHKLCSCGKVLFAKYDIEKAKETVSFANINNRRYDIWRFHEIMPVLEDKNRFTLGEGWTPLVKLPNLGEKLELNNLYVKDEGLNPT
;
A
#
# COMPACT_ATOMS: atom_id res chain seq x y z
N MET A 1 24.71 2.30 7.15
CA MET A 1 23.75 1.49 7.92
C MET A 1 22.50 1.39 7.06
N ASN A 2 22.10 0.19 6.62
CA ASN A 2 20.86 0.04 5.84
C ASN A 2 19.69 0.17 6.81
N GLU A 3 19.06 1.33 6.84
CA GLU A 3 17.85 1.54 7.63
C GLU A 3 16.72 0.70 7.03
N LYS A 4 16.23 -0.27 7.81
CA LYS A 4 15.02 -1.02 7.48
C LYS A 4 13.83 -0.08 7.61
N ASN A 5 13.31 0.40 6.49
CA ASN A 5 12.21 1.36 6.43
C ASN A 5 10.86 0.69 6.10
N SER A 6 10.67 -0.57 6.52
CA SER A 6 9.38 -1.25 6.47
C SER A 6 9.08 -1.89 7.81
N SER A 7 7.81 -1.83 8.20
CA SER A 7 7.25 -2.48 9.38
C SER A 7 6.76 -3.90 9.09
N LEU A 8 7.01 -4.45 7.89
CA LEU A 8 6.67 -5.82 7.54
C LEU A 8 7.34 -6.80 8.51
N THR A 9 6.57 -7.77 9.00
CA THR A 9 7.03 -8.75 9.99
C THR A 9 7.05 -10.17 9.42
N HIS A 10 5.90 -10.65 8.94
CA HIS A 10 5.70 -12.01 8.47
C HIS A 10 4.51 -12.06 7.51
N LEU A 11 4.29 -13.22 6.89
CA LEU A 11 3.04 -13.52 6.20
C LEU A 11 2.19 -14.45 7.06
N LYS A 12 0.87 -14.26 7.06
CA LYS A 12 -0.06 -15.06 7.86
C LYS A 12 -1.20 -15.59 7.01
N CYS A 13 -1.47 -16.89 7.13
CA CYS A 13 -2.59 -17.50 6.43
C CYS A 13 -3.92 -16.92 6.90
N THR A 14 -4.79 -16.56 5.95
CA THR A 14 -6.10 -15.97 6.22
C THR A 14 -7.11 -16.94 6.84
N ASN A 15 -6.84 -18.25 6.79
CA ASN A 15 -7.75 -19.28 7.29
C ASN A 15 -7.25 -19.96 8.57
N CYS A 16 -6.05 -20.56 8.52
CA CYS A 16 -5.52 -21.32 9.67
C CYS A 16 -4.57 -20.53 10.57
N GLY A 17 -4.26 -19.27 10.23
CA GLY A 17 -3.39 -18.42 11.04
C GLY A 17 -1.91 -18.79 11.05
N LYS A 18 -1.47 -19.83 10.32
CA LYS A 18 -0.06 -20.20 10.23
C LYS A 18 0.80 -19.07 9.66
N GLU A 19 1.97 -18.88 10.24
CA GLU A 19 2.91 -17.81 9.92
C GLU A 19 4.06 -18.33 9.04
N TYR A 20 4.56 -17.44 8.18
CA TYR A 20 5.59 -17.70 7.17
C TYR A 20 6.54 -16.52 7.11
N ASP A 21 7.82 -16.78 6.83
CA ASP A 21 8.83 -15.74 6.67
C ASP A 21 8.52 -14.85 5.45
N SER A 22 8.48 -13.53 5.65
CA SER A 22 8.20 -12.58 4.56
C SER A 22 9.34 -12.39 3.56
N THR A 23 10.53 -12.90 3.85
CA THR A 23 11.73 -12.80 3.01
C THR A 23 11.89 -13.98 2.06
N GLU A 24 11.08 -15.02 2.22
CA GLU A 24 11.06 -16.20 1.35
C GLU A 24 9.91 -16.12 0.33
N VAL A 25 10.06 -16.84 -0.78
CA VAL A 25 9.02 -16.94 -1.81
C VAL A 25 8.02 -18.00 -1.39
N HIS A 26 6.78 -17.56 -1.13
CA HIS A 26 5.66 -18.44 -0.80
C HIS A 26 4.61 -18.48 -1.90
N LYS A 27 3.91 -19.62 -2.01
CA LYS A 27 2.69 -19.76 -2.81
C LYS A 27 1.48 -19.64 -1.88
N LEU A 28 0.66 -20.68 -1.84
CA LEU A 28 -0.42 -20.82 -0.87
C LEU A 28 0.13 -21.38 0.45
N CYS A 29 -0.61 -21.14 1.52
CA CYS A 29 -0.43 -21.88 2.76
C CYS A 29 -0.54 -23.39 2.49
N SER A 30 0.10 -24.20 3.33
CA SER A 30 -0.09 -25.66 3.38
C SER A 30 -1.57 -26.11 3.46
N CYS A 31 -2.51 -25.27 3.91
CA CYS A 31 -3.94 -25.54 3.89
C CYS A 31 -4.67 -25.08 2.61
N GLY A 32 -3.94 -24.65 1.59
CA GLY A 32 -4.47 -24.21 0.29
C GLY A 32 -5.07 -22.80 0.24
N LYS A 33 -4.88 -21.98 1.29
CA LYS A 33 -5.42 -20.60 1.37
C LYS A 33 -4.32 -19.54 1.26
N VAL A 34 -4.72 -18.32 0.91
CA VAL A 34 -3.81 -17.18 0.69
C VAL A 34 -3.10 -16.73 1.97
N LEU A 35 -1.93 -16.12 1.79
CA LEU A 35 -1.14 -15.51 2.85
C LEU A 35 -1.26 -13.99 2.76
N PHE A 36 -1.50 -13.31 3.88
CA PHE A 36 -1.50 -11.85 3.98
C PHE A 36 -0.23 -11.36 4.64
N ALA A 37 0.34 -10.27 4.12
CA ALA A 37 1.41 -9.55 4.78
C ALA A 37 0.92 -8.98 6.12
N LYS A 38 1.74 -9.11 7.15
CA LYS A 38 1.50 -8.59 8.50
C LYS A 38 2.58 -7.60 8.88
N TYR A 39 2.16 -6.49 9.47
CA TYR A 39 3.00 -5.35 9.78
C TYR A 39 2.93 -5.05 11.27
N ASP A 40 4.04 -4.54 11.82
CA ASP A 40 4.08 -3.92 13.13
C ASP A 40 3.44 -2.52 13.04
N ILE A 41 2.13 -2.47 13.24
CA ILE A 41 1.34 -1.25 13.16
C ILE A 41 1.71 -0.27 14.28
N GLU A 42 2.11 -0.78 15.44
CA GLU A 42 2.52 0.03 16.59
C GLU A 42 3.82 0.77 16.31
N LYS A 43 4.74 0.15 15.57
CA LYS A 43 5.92 0.82 15.04
C LYS A 43 5.58 1.76 13.87
N ALA A 44 4.74 1.33 12.93
CA ALA A 44 4.42 2.14 11.75
C ALA A 44 3.74 3.47 12.10
N LYS A 45 2.86 3.50 13.10
CA LYS A 45 2.15 4.72 13.52
C LYS A 45 3.08 5.81 14.09
N GLU A 46 4.31 5.46 14.48
CA GLU A 46 5.29 6.44 14.97
C GLU A 46 5.66 7.46 13.88
N THR A 47 5.65 7.03 12.61
CA THR A 47 6.09 7.87 11.48
C THR A 47 5.00 8.09 10.41
N VAL A 48 4.01 7.21 10.31
CA VAL A 48 2.86 7.36 9.40
C VAL A 48 1.86 8.37 9.97
N SER A 49 2.13 9.65 9.76
CA SER A 49 1.25 10.77 10.13
C SER A 49 0.92 11.61 8.90
N PHE A 50 -0.22 12.33 8.92
CA PHE A 50 -0.56 13.26 7.84
C PHE A 50 0.53 14.30 7.59
N ALA A 51 1.13 14.84 8.64
CA ALA A 51 2.21 15.81 8.54
C ALA A 51 3.43 15.22 7.79
N ASN A 52 3.85 14.01 8.16
CA ASN A 52 4.97 13.34 7.50
C ASN A 52 4.63 12.94 6.06
N ILE A 53 3.44 12.37 5.84
CA ILE A 53 2.98 11.91 4.52
C ILE A 53 2.87 13.08 3.54
N ASN A 54 2.43 14.26 3.98
CA ASN A 54 2.30 15.45 3.12
C ASN A 54 3.64 16.05 2.71
N ASN A 55 4.70 15.83 3.50
CA ASN A 55 6.06 16.29 3.20
C ASN A 55 6.88 15.29 2.38
N ARG A 56 6.27 14.17 1.94
CA ARG A 56 6.91 13.13 1.12
C ARG A 56 6.58 13.30 -0.36
N ARG A 57 7.29 12.53 -1.18
CA ARG A 57 7.06 12.36 -2.61
C ARG A 57 5.61 11.98 -2.94
N TYR A 58 5.12 12.39 -4.10
CA TYR A 58 3.74 12.17 -4.56
C TYR A 58 3.60 10.86 -5.35
N ASP A 59 3.88 9.75 -4.68
CA ASP A 59 3.80 8.40 -5.24
C ASP A 59 3.59 7.37 -4.11
N ILE A 60 3.55 6.09 -4.44
CA ILE A 60 3.29 5.02 -3.46
C ILE A 60 4.32 4.95 -2.32
N TRP A 61 5.56 5.40 -2.54
CA TRP A 61 6.63 5.29 -1.54
C TRP A 61 6.47 6.29 -0.39
N ARG A 62 5.50 7.20 -0.48
CA ARG A 62 5.10 8.02 0.67
C ARG A 62 4.55 7.21 1.85
N PHE A 63 4.16 5.96 1.62
CA PHE A 63 3.69 5.01 2.64
C PHE A 63 4.70 3.89 2.91
N HIS A 64 5.98 4.14 2.68
CA HIS A 64 7.02 3.11 2.67
C HIS A 64 7.05 2.19 3.89
N GLU A 65 6.67 2.68 5.07
CA GLU A 65 6.64 1.89 6.30
C GLU A 65 5.69 0.70 6.22
N ILE A 66 4.65 0.78 5.40
CA ILE A 66 3.68 -0.30 5.17
C ILE A 66 3.84 -0.95 3.78
N MET A 67 4.92 -0.64 3.07
CA MET A 67 5.26 -1.29 1.80
C MET A 67 6.19 -2.49 2.04
N PRO A 68 6.09 -3.58 1.24
CA PRO A 68 6.87 -4.80 1.44
C PRO A 68 8.30 -4.72 0.88
N VAL A 69 8.97 -3.57 1.03
CA VAL A 69 10.36 -3.35 0.60
C VAL A 69 11.19 -2.92 1.79
N LEU A 70 12.08 -3.83 2.22
CA LEU A 70 12.86 -3.68 3.45
C LEU A 70 14.00 -2.66 3.33
N GLU A 71 14.62 -2.55 2.16
CA GLU A 71 15.76 -1.67 1.91
C GLU A 71 15.40 -0.59 0.89
N ASP A 72 15.67 0.67 1.22
CA ASP A 72 15.37 1.82 0.36
C ASP A 72 15.97 1.73 -1.04
N LYS A 73 17.17 1.15 -1.15
CA LYS A 73 17.87 0.96 -2.44
C LYS A 73 17.08 0.10 -3.44
N ASN A 74 16.11 -0.68 -2.96
CA ASN A 74 15.28 -1.56 -3.79
C ASN A 74 13.96 -0.89 -4.20
N ARG A 75 13.76 0.40 -3.86
CA ARG A 75 12.58 1.17 -4.27
C ARG A 75 12.81 1.75 -5.65
N PHE A 76 12.09 1.21 -6.61
CA PHE A 76 12.04 1.74 -7.98
C PHE A 76 10.67 2.34 -8.23
N THR A 77 10.64 3.35 -9.08
CA THR A 77 9.43 4.13 -9.31
C THR A 77 9.44 4.71 -10.71
N LEU A 78 8.27 4.74 -11.32
CA LEU A 78 7.98 5.43 -12.56
C LEU A 78 7.01 6.61 -12.31
N GLY A 79 6.78 6.95 -11.04
CA GLY A 79 5.81 7.97 -10.62
C GLY A 79 4.42 7.42 -10.31
N GLU A 80 4.30 6.12 -10.05
CA GLU A 80 3.04 5.44 -9.72
C GLU A 80 2.43 5.91 -8.39
N GLY A 81 1.10 5.88 -8.33
CA GLY A 81 0.31 6.39 -7.22
C GLY A 81 -0.08 7.85 -7.39
N TRP A 82 -0.65 8.43 -6.34
CA TRP A 82 -1.13 9.82 -6.31
C TRP A 82 -1.98 10.27 -7.52
N THR A 83 -2.70 9.33 -8.10
CA THR A 83 -3.62 9.56 -9.21
C THR A 83 -4.77 10.50 -8.80
N PRO A 84 -5.39 11.21 -9.75
CA PRO A 84 -6.40 12.21 -9.43
C PRO A 84 -7.70 11.58 -8.93
N LEU A 85 -8.39 12.30 -8.05
CA LEU A 85 -9.79 12.07 -7.69
C LEU A 85 -10.65 13.12 -8.40
N VAL A 86 -11.23 12.76 -9.54
CA VAL A 86 -11.90 13.68 -10.46
C VAL A 86 -13.39 13.74 -10.16
N LYS A 87 -13.95 14.95 -9.98
CA LYS A 87 -15.39 15.15 -9.79
C LYS A 87 -16.12 14.99 -11.14
N LEU A 88 -17.26 14.31 -11.13
CA LEU A 88 -18.07 14.04 -12.33
C LEU A 88 -19.43 14.77 -12.27
N PRO A 89 -19.48 16.09 -12.52
CA PRO A 89 -20.71 16.87 -12.36
C PRO A 89 -21.83 16.42 -13.31
N ASN A 90 -21.53 16.22 -14.60
CA ASN A 90 -22.53 15.89 -15.61
C ASN A 90 -23.17 14.51 -15.39
N LEU A 91 -22.37 13.54 -14.94
CA LEU A 91 -22.89 12.21 -14.60
C LEU A 91 -23.58 12.22 -13.24
N GLY A 92 -23.07 13.02 -12.29
CA GLY A 92 -23.69 13.24 -10.99
C GLY A 92 -25.11 13.78 -11.13
N GLU A 93 -25.33 14.80 -11.97
CA GLU A 93 -26.66 15.35 -12.24
C GLU A 93 -27.63 14.29 -12.78
N LYS A 94 -27.21 13.51 -13.78
CA LYS A 94 -28.03 12.44 -14.37
C LYS A 94 -28.41 11.33 -13.40
N LEU A 95 -27.59 11.11 -12.38
CA LEU A 95 -27.77 10.07 -11.36
C LEU A 95 -28.32 10.61 -10.04
N GLU A 96 -28.65 11.90 -9.97
CA GLU A 96 -29.10 12.58 -8.74
C GLU A 96 -28.08 12.49 -7.58
N LEU A 97 -26.78 12.53 -7.91
CA LEU A 97 -25.65 12.46 -6.97
C LEU A 97 -24.86 13.79 -6.93
N ASN A 98 -24.87 14.45 -5.76
CA ASN A 98 -24.16 15.72 -5.55
C ASN A 98 -22.62 15.57 -5.45
N ASN A 99 -22.15 14.37 -5.07
CA ASN A 99 -20.75 14.08 -4.76
C ASN A 99 -20.27 12.81 -5.48
N LEU A 100 -20.37 12.82 -6.82
CA LEU A 100 -19.82 11.75 -7.64
C LEU A 100 -18.37 12.05 -8.05
N TYR A 101 -17.48 11.11 -7.76
CA TYR A 101 -16.04 11.18 -8.07
C TYR A 101 -15.55 9.88 -8.70
N VAL A 102 -14.51 9.97 -9.53
CA VAL A 102 -13.75 8.83 -10.02
C VAL A 102 -12.30 8.93 -9.55
N LYS A 103 -11.74 7.81 -9.11
CA LYS A 103 -10.32 7.66 -8.82
C LYS A 103 -9.65 7.07 -10.05
N ASP A 104 -8.94 7.90 -10.82
CA ASP A 104 -8.42 7.51 -12.13
C ASP A 104 -7.05 6.81 -12.02
N GLU A 105 -7.08 5.53 -11.63
CA GLU A 105 -5.88 4.69 -11.52
C GLU A 105 -5.25 4.33 -12.89
N GLY A 106 -5.91 4.67 -14.00
CA GLY A 106 -5.41 4.41 -15.36
C GLY A 106 -4.19 5.26 -15.74
N LEU A 107 -3.90 6.31 -14.95
CA LEU A 107 -2.71 7.14 -15.13
C LEU A 107 -1.44 6.55 -14.51
N ASN A 108 -1.54 5.42 -13.81
CA ASN A 108 -0.34 4.72 -13.35
C ASN A 108 0.45 4.19 -14.56
N PRO A 109 1.79 4.26 -14.54
CA PRO A 109 2.63 3.67 -15.57
C PRO A 109 2.52 2.14 -15.58
N THR A 110 2.46 1.53 -16.78
CA THR A 110 2.39 0.07 -17.03
C THR A 110 3.46 -0.40 -18.00
#